data_AF-A0A8S0H1L9-F1
#
_entry.id   AF-A0A8S0H1L9-F1
#
_cell.length_a   1.000
_cell.length_b   1.000
_cell.length_c   1.000
_cell.angle_alpha   90.00
_cell.angle_beta   90.00
_cell.angle_gamma   90.00
#
_symmetry.space_group_name_H-M   'P 1'
#
loop_
_entity.id
_entity.type
_entity.pdbx_description
1 polymer ?
#
loop_
_entity_poly.entity_id
_entity_poly.type
_entity_poly.pdbx_seq_one_letter_code
_entity_poly.pdbx_strand_id
1 'polypeptide(L)'
;MELQDSDVQTAGEQAHGLAISNNATTRFQGSTVVTNGSNAHGIVSFATGAGVVNDVEVTSSHIQAEDGAGILVNGGGLTTRFTDSSLVGRSGGEQGTALWITDRSDGVLAGAVQLDAVRSNLFGDVLVDGGSLQLSLADHSSLDGAIKGGSRDTQLSLDDSSVWTLRGDSQLTRLANNGVVEFADPGLAGAFKQLQVSGDLEGDGHYIMNTDLGRQQGDRLIVGGQVTGNNDILVRNSGSEPGPRARA
;
A
#
# COMPACT_ATOMS: atom_id res chain seq x y z
N MET A 1 7.08 10.97 21.40
CA MET A 1 5.69 11.23 21.84
C MET A 1 5.03 9.88 22.08
N GLU A 2 4.12 9.78 23.04
CA GLU A 2 3.33 8.56 23.26
C GLU A 2 1.84 8.94 23.34
N LEU A 3 1.01 8.24 22.57
CA LEU A 3 -0.43 8.25 22.69
C LEU A 3 -0.85 6.87 23.19
N GLN A 4 -1.50 6.85 24.34
CA GLN A 4 -1.98 5.62 24.96
C GLN A 4 -3.47 5.77 25.29
N ASP A 5 -4.27 4.80 24.87
CA ASP A 5 -5.72 4.71 25.14
C ASP A 5 -6.44 6.04 24.86
N SER A 6 -6.03 6.68 23.77
CA SER A 6 -6.44 8.05 23.42
C SER A 6 -7.26 8.08 22.14
N ASP A 7 -8.26 8.96 22.09
CA ASP A 7 -9.04 9.27 20.90
C ASP A 7 -8.69 10.69 20.42
N VAL A 8 -8.13 10.79 19.22
CA VAL A 8 -7.71 12.05 18.58
C VAL A 8 -8.59 12.28 17.37
N GLN A 9 -9.41 13.32 17.42
CA GLN A 9 -10.19 13.77 16.28
C GLN A 9 -9.74 15.16 15.86
N THR A 10 -9.36 15.31 14.58
CA THR A 10 -9.11 16.61 13.98
C THR A 10 -10.02 16.81 12.78
N ALA A 11 -10.35 18.06 12.49
CA ALA A 11 -11.28 18.42 11.43
C ALA A 11 -10.88 19.75 10.78
N GLY A 12 -11.04 19.83 9.47
CA GLY A 12 -10.76 21.03 8.67
C GLY A 12 -9.92 20.69 7.44
N GLU A 13 -9.91 21.61 6.48
CA GLU A 13 -9.01 21.52 5.33
C GLU A 13 -7.55 21.47 5.82
N GLN A 14 -6.77 20.51 5.30
CA GLN A 14 -5.38 20.26 5.69
C GLN A 14 -5.16 19.94 7.18
N ALA A 15 -6.17 19.45 7.89
CA ALA A 15 -6.00 19.00 9.27
C ALA A 15 -5.03 17.79 9.35
N HIS A 16 -4.31 17.67 10.45
CA HIS A 16 -3.40 16.55 10.70
C HIS A 16 -3.69 15.92 12.06
N GLY A 17 -3.69 14.60 12.15
CA GLY A 17 -3.90 13.89 13.41
C GLY A 17 -2.64 13.94 14.26
N LEU A 18 -1.51 13.70 13.60
CA LEU A 18 -0.18 13.86 14.13
C LEU A 18 0.76 14.47 13.08
N ALA A 19 1.61 15.42 13.49
CA ALA A 19 2.72 15.90 12.69
C ALA A 19 4.04 15.68 13.45
N ILE A 20 4.99 14.99 12.83
CA ILE A 20 6.30 14.66 13.39
C ILE A 20 7.43 15.13 12.48
N SER A 21 8.56 15.50 13.07
CA SER A 21 9.73 15.88 12.28
C SER A 21 11.05 15.65 12.98
N ASN A 22 12.11 15.57 12.17
CA ASN A 22 13.49 15.71 12.61
C ASN A 22 13.92 14.70 13.69
N ASN A 23 13.89 13.42 13.33
CA ASN A 23 14.26 12.28 14.19
C ASN A 23 13.31 12.10 15.37
N ALA A 24 12.03 12.39 15.14
CA ALA A 24 10.99 12.15 16.12
C ALA A 24 10.67 10.66 16.21
N THR A 25 10.53 10.17 17.44
CA THR A 25 9.99 8.84 17.73
C THR A 25 8.60 8.98 18.35
N THR A 26 7.61 8.27 17.83
CA THR A 26 6.24 8.29 18.35
C THR A 26 5.66 6.89 18.49
N ARG A 27 4.92 6.65 19.58
CA ARG A 27 4.23 5.40 19.84
C ARG A 27 2.73 5.63 20.02
N PHE A 28 1.92 4.80 19.39
CA PHE A 28 0.47 4.69 19.60
C PHE A 28 0.17 3.34 20.22
N GLN A 29 -0.63 3.32 21.29
CA GLN A 29 -1.04 2.10 21.96
C GLN A 29 -2.50 2.18 22.38
N GLY A 30 -3.37 1.34 21.80
CA GLY A 30 -4.80 1.38 22.13
C GLY A 30 -5.50 2.65 21.67
N SER A 31 -4.93 3.37 20.70
CA SER A 31 -5.37 4.72 20.32
C SER A 31 -6.15 4.74 19.01
N THR A 32 -7.03 5.73 18.88
CA THR A 32 -7.74 6.06 17.65
C THR A 32 -7.34 7.46 17.19
N VAL A 33 -7.04 7.60 15.90
CA VAL A 33 -6.80 8.89 15.23
C VAL A 33 -7.73 8.99 14.04
N VAL A 34 -8.59 10.01 14.02
CA VAL A 34 -9.49 10.28 12.90
C VAL A 34 -9.31 11.72 12.45
N THR A 35 -8.98 11.89 11.17
CA THR A 35 -8.84 13.22 10.55
C THR A 35 -9.88 13.44 9.46
N ASN A 36 -10.67 14.50 9.62
CA ASN A 36 -11.76 14.87 8.72
C ASN A 36 -11.42 16.17 7.96
N GLY A 37 -11.90 16.28 6.73
CA GLY A 37 -11.69 17.43 5.86
C GLY A 37 -10.79 17.14 4.65
N SER A 38 -10.85 18.01 3.66
CA SER A 38 -10.08 17.84 2.42
C SER A 38 -8.58 17.95 2.68
N ASN A 39 -7.81 17.05 2.07
CA ASN A 39 -6.37 16.91 2.26
C ASN A 39 -5.97 16.77 3.75
N ALA A 40 -6.85 16.18 4.58
CA ALA A 40 -6.55 15.92 5.97
C ALA A 40 -5.82 14.58 6.12
N HIS A 41 -4.66 14.59 6.77
CA HIS A 41 -3.76 13.44 6.87
C HIS A 41 -3.76 12.84 8.28
N GLY A 42 -3.69 11.51 8.38
CA GLY A 42 -3.58 10.82 9.67
C GLY A 42 -2.28 11.18 10.38
N ILE A 43 -1.15 10.77 9.78
CA ILE A 43 0.20 11.14 10.21
C ILE A 43 0.90 11.91 9.10
N VAL A 44 1.53 13.03 9.45
CA VAL A 44 2.46 13.75 8.59
C VAL A 44 3.87 13.63 9.17
N SER A 45 4.73 12.89 8.49
CA SER A 45 6.17 12.83 8.77
C SER A 45 6.89 13.78 7.83
N PHE A 46 7.68 14.71 8.36
CA PHE A 46 8.48 15.60 7.53
C PHE A 46 9.91 15.77 8.05
N ALA A 47 10.80 16.19 7.15
CA ALA A 47 12.18 16.50 7.48
C ALA A 47 12.53 17.92 7.05
N THR A 48 13.36 18.61 7.82
CA THR A 48 13.92 19.92 7.44
C THR A 48 15.37 19.83 6.96
N GLY A 49 15.90 18.62 6.80
CA GLY A 49 17.27 18.37 6.35
C GLY A 49 17.44 16.94 5.84
N ALA A 50 18.50 16.72 5.04
CA ALA A 50 18.82 15.40 4.51
C ALA A 50 19.24 14.43 5.62
N GLY A 51 18.93 13.14 5.44
CA GLY A 51 19.33 12.07 6.36
C GLY A 51 18.51 11.98 7.66
N VAL A 52 17.47 12.79 7.81
CA VAL A 52 16.49 12.66 8.89
C VAL A 52 15.64 11.43 8.67
N VAL A 53 15.42 10.65 9.74
CA VAL A 53 14.48 9.52 9.74
C VAL A 53 13.61 9.61 10.98
N ASN A 54 12.31 9.71 10.78
CA ASN A 54 11.35 9.62 11.89
C ASN A 54 10.95 8.17 12.13
N ASP A 55 10.47 7.88 13.33
CA ASP A 55 10.06 6.55 13.77
C ASP A 55 8.65 6.59 14.36
N VAL A 56 7.80 5.66 13.92
CA VAL A 56 6.43 5.52 14.41
C VAL A 56 6.08 4.06 14.67
N GLU A 57 5.71 3.75 15.90
CA GLU A 57 5.17 2.46 16.28
C GLU A 57 3.68 2.57 16.59
N VAL A 58 2.87 1.69 16.00
CA VAL A 58 1.41 1.67 16.14
C VAL A 58 0.98 0.29 16.61
N THR A 59 0.49 0.20 17.84
CA THR A 59 0.06 -1.07 18.45
C THR A 59 -1.41 -1.00 18.86
N SER A 60 -2.20 -2.00 18.49
CA SER A 60 -3.63 -2.09 18.85
C SER A 60 -4.40 -0.80 18.58
N SER A 61 -4.12 -0.13 17.47
CA SER A 61 -4.59 1.23 17.20
C SER A 61 -5.22 1.37 15.81
N HIS A 62 -6.01 2.43 15.63
CA HIS A 62 -6.69 2.74 14.38
C HIS A 62 -6.34 4.17 13.92
N ILE A 63 -5.92 4.31 12.67
CA ILE A 63 -5.65 5.60 12.05
C ILE A 63 -6.49 5.72 10.79
N GLN A 64 -7.31 6.77 10.70
CA GLN A 64 -8.17 7.04 9.55
C GLN A 64 -8.05 8.49 9.09
N ALA A 65 -7.85 8.66 7.79
CA ALA A 65 -7.97 9.93 7.08
C ALA A 65 -9.15 9.92 6.10
N GLU A 66 -9.99 10.97 6.12
CA GLU A 66 -11.20 11.07 5.29
C GLU A 66 -10.91 11.36 3.81
N ASP A 67 -10.10 12.39 3.55
CA ASP A 67 -9.78 12.88 2.20
C ASP A 67 -8.30 13.27 2.07
N GLY A 68 -7.43 12.43 2.63
CA GLY A 68 -5.99 12.59 2.56
C GLY A 68 -5.27 11.28 2.87
N ALA A 69 -3.94 11.32 2.79
CA ALA A 69 -3.13 10.15 3.08
C ALA A 69 -3.26 9.71 4.55
N GLY A 70 -3.38 8.40 4.80
CA GLY A 70 -3.26 7.84 6.14
C GLY A 70 -1.90 8.18 6.77
N ILE A 71 -0.82 8.02 5.99
CA ILE A 71 0.51 8.53 6.29
C ILE A 71 1.04 9.32 5.09
N LEU A 72 1.42 10.57 5.33
CA LEU A 72 2.19 11.40 4.40
C LEU A 72 3.64 11.48 4.88
N VAL A 73 4.59 11.03 4.06
CA VAL A 73 6.02 11.26 4.21
C VAL A 73 6.43 12.39 3.26
N ASN A 74 6.81 13.52 3.82
CA ASN A 74 7.15 14.73 3.09
C ASN A 74 8.61 15.12 3.37
N GLY A 75 9.51 14.55 2.57
CA GLY A 75 10.96 14.62 2.75
C GLY A 75 11.48 13.73 3.90
N GLY A 76 12.77 13.36 3.85
CA GLY A 76 13.39 12.46 4.82
C GLY A 76 12.85 11.04 4.78
N GLY A 77 13.33 10.19 5.69
CA GLY A 77 12.89 8.80 5.84
C GLY A 77 11.85 8.63 6.94
N LEU A 78 11.22 7.47 6.94
CA LEU A 78 10.27 7.05 7.97
C LEU A 78 10.38 5.55 8.20
N THR A 79 10.60 5.14 9.44
CA THR A 79 10.41 3.76 9.88
C THR A 79 9.08 3.66 10.59
N THR A 80 8.21 2.78 10.12
CA THR A 80 6.88 2.55 10.69
C THR A 80 6.62 1.09 10.93
N ARG A 81 6.01 0.78 12.07
CA ARG A 81 5.57 -0.57 12.40
C ARG A 81 4.16 -0.56 12.94
N PHE A 82 3.27 -1.31 12.30
CA PHE A 82 1.91 -1.58 12.73
C PHE A 82 1.83 -3.00 13.32
N THR A 83 1.27 -3.12 14.52
CA THR A 83 1.02 -4.40 15.20
C THR A 83 -0.43 -4.42 15.69
N ASP A 84 -1.21 -5.41 15.28
CA ASP A 84 -2.64 -5.53 15.65
C ASP A 84 -3.44 -4.24 15.35
N SER A 85 -3.13 -3.56 14.25
CA SER A 85 -3.58 -2.18 13.99
C SER A 85 -4.19 -2.01 12.60
N SER A 86 -4.79 -0.85 12.36
CA SER A 86 -5.33 -0.52 11.04
C SER A 86 -4.97 0.89 10.60
N LEU A 87 -4.68 1.02 9.31
CA LEU A 87 -4.44 2.28 8.62
C LEU A 87 -5.42 2.42 7.48
N VAL A 88 -6.18 3.51 7.46
CA VAL A 88 -7.22 3.76 6.46
C VAL A 88 -6.98 5.14 5.86
N GLY A 89 -6.55 5.17 4.60
CA GLY A 89 -6.54 6.38 3.79
C GLY A 89 -7.72 6.37 2.83
N ARG A 90 -8.69 7.27 3.02
CA ARG A 90 -9.84 7.44 2.12
C ARG A 90 -9.74 8.75 1.35
N SER A 91 -10.40 8.79 0.20
CA SER A 91 -10.73 10.02 -0.51
C SER A 91 -12.20 9.99 -0.89
N GLY A 92 -13.01 10.90 -0.35
CA GLY A 92 -14.37 11.19 -0.82
C GLY A 92 -15.35 10.01 -0.95
N GLY A 93 -15.09 8.85 -0.32
CA GLY A 93 -15.90 7.63 -0.47
C GLY A 93 -15.34 6.56 -1.42
N GLU A 94 -14.21 6.82 -2.08
CA GLU A 94 -13.44 5.88 -2.92
C GLU A 94 -12.22 5.31 -2.16
N GLN A 95 -11.44 4.45 -2.83
CA GLN A 95 -10.11 4.06 -2.33
C GLN A 95 -9.22 5.31 -2.28
N GLY A 96 -8.74 5.67 -1.10
CA GLY A 96 -7.82 6.79 -0.92
C GLY A 96 -6.37 6.31 -0.88
N THR A 97 -5.51 7.08 -0.21
CA THR A 97 -4.07 6.81 -0.13
C THR A 97 -3.69 6.37 1.28
N ALA A 98 -3.30 5.11 1.47
CA ALA A 98 -2.79 4.64 2.76
C ALA A 98 -1.45 5.30 3.10
N LEU A 99 -0.54 5.34 2.12
CA LEU A 99 0.82 5.88 2.27
C LEU A 99 1.18 6.72 1.05
N TRP A 100 1.66 7.94 1.29
CA TRP A 100 2.19 8.81 0.25
C TRP A 100 3.60 9.27 0.61
N ILE A 101 4.58 9.01 -0.27
CA ILE A 101 5.97 9.43 -0.11
C ILE A 101 6.29 10.45 -1.19
N THR A 102 6.66 11.66 -0.78
CA THR A 102 6.99 12.77 -1.68
C THR A 102 8.17 13.58 -1.16
N ASP A 103 8.90 14.21 -2.09
CA ASP A 103 9.86 15.25 -1.76
C ASP A 103 9.14 16.50 -1.23
N ARG A 104 9.81 17.29 -0.38
CA ARG A 104 9.31 18.61 0.01
C ARG A 104 9.50 19.62 -1.10
N SER A 105 8.56 20.56 -1.16
CA SER A 105 8.62 21.72 -2.06
C SER A 105 9.82 22.64 -1.80
N ASP A 106 10.43 22.58 -0.62
CA ASP A 106 11.63 23.36 -0.26
C ASP A 106 12.96 22.64 -0.59
N GLY A 107 12.89 21.47 -1.24
CA GLY A 107 14.05 20.75 -1.78
C GLY A 107 14.60 19.63 -0.89
N VAL A 108 13.99 19.35 0.26
CA VAL A 108 14.36 18.16 1.05
C VAL A 108 13.78 16.90 0.39
N LEU A 109 14.66 16.06 -0.14
CA LEU A 109 14.28 14.81 -0.79
C LEU A 109 13.74 13.79 0.23
N ALA A 110 12.77 12.98 -0.20
CA ALA A 110 12.37 11.79 0.52
C ALA A 110 13.50 10.76 0.54
N GLY A 111 13.64 10.10 1.69
CA GLY A 111 14.62 9.05 1.94
C GLY A 111 14.00 7.67 1.86
N ALA A 112 14.61 6.71 2.56
CA ALA A 112 14.06 5.37 2.69
C ALA A 112 12.86 5.36 3.64
N VAL A 113 11.79 4.72 3.21
CA VAL A 113 10.60 4.45 4.04
C VAL A 113 10.45 2.96 4.23
N GLN A 114 10.26 2.55 5.47
CA GLN A 114 9.95 1.18 5.85
C GLN A 114 8.59 1.15 6.54
N LEU A 115 7.71 0.26 6.10
CA LEU A 115 6.42 0.01 6.74
C LEU A 115 6.27 -1.49 6.97
N ASP A 116 6.29 -1.90 8.23
CA ASP A 116 6.09 -3.28 8.65
C ASP A 116 4.70 -3.44 9.26
N ALA A 117 3.85 -4.26 8.65
CA ALA A 117 2.54 -4.64 9.17
C ALA A 117 2.60 -6.05 9.76
N VAL A 118 2.15 -6.20 11.01
CA VAL A 118 2.00 -7.49 11.71
C VAL A 118 0.59 -7.59 12.27
N ARG A 119 -0.18 -8.61 11.87
CA ARG A 119 -1.62 -8.74 12.19
C ARG A 119 -2.40 -7.45 11.95
N SER A 120 -2.07 -6.75 10.86
CA SER A 120 -2.55 -5.38 10.64
C SER A 120 -3.16 -5.23 9.24
N ASN A 121 -4.10 -4.28 9.12
CA ASN A 121 -4.83 -4.05 7.88
C ASN A 121 -4.57 -2.64 7.34
N LEU A 122 -4.12 -2.56 6.09
CA LEU A 122 -3.84 -1.30 5.40
C LEU A 122 -4.86 -1.13 4.27
N PHE A 123 -5.59 -0.02 4.27
CA PHE A 123 -6.61 0.31 3.27
C PHE A 123 -6.26 1.60 2.55
N GLY A 124 -6.17 1.53 1.23
CA GLY A 124 -5.81 2.63 0.34
C GLY A 124 -4.53 2.34 -0.45
N ASP A 125 -4.32 3.14 -1.48
CA ASP A 125 -3.17 3.07 -2.37
C ASP A 125 -1.88 3.50 -1.67
N VAL A 126 -0.77 2.97 -2.19
CA VAL A 126 0.58 3.35 -1.80
C VAL A 126 1.21 4.12 -2.96
N LEU A 127 1.52 5.39 -2.74
CA LEU A 127 2.10 6.30 -3.73
C LEU A 127 3.56 6.60 -3.36
N VAL A 128 4.50 6.26 -4.25
CA VAL A 128 5.94 6.45 -4.04
C VAL A 128 6.47 7.43 -5.09
N ASP A 129 6.22 8.71 -4.89
CA ASP A 129 6.66 9.79 -5.80
C ASP A 129 8.12 10.21 -5.54
N GLY A 130 8.57 10.09 -4.29
CA GLY A 130 9.94 10.34 -3.84
C GLY A 130 10.53 9.17 -3.06
N GLY A 131 11.86 9.20 -2.86
CA GLY A 131 12.56 8.24 -1.99
C GLY A 131 12.49 6.78 -2.46
N SER A 132 12.39 5.86 -1.49
CA SER A 132 12.19 4.43 -1.69
C SER A 132 11.26 3.83 -0.64
N LEU A 133 10.69 2.67 -0.93
CA LEU A 133 9.78 1.94 -0.04
C LEU A 133 10.21 0.48 0.13
N GLN A 134 10.20 0.03 1.38
CA GLN A 134 10.14 -1.38 1.78
C GLN A 134 8.86 -1.60 2.59
N LEU A 135 7.91 -2.34 2.03
CA LEU A 135 6.65 -2.71 2.66
C LEU A 135 6.67 -4.20 3.00
N SER A 136 6.38 -4.55 4.26
CA SER A 136 6.27 -5.94 4.71
C SER A 136 4.90 -6.21 5.30
N LEU A 137 4.26 -7.28 4.84
CA LEU A 137 3.03 -7.84 5.41
C LEU A 137 3.36 -9.19 6.04
N ALA A 138 3.22 -9.26 7.36
CA ALA A 138 3.49 -10.47 8.13
C ALA A 138 2.34 -10.80 9.09
N ASP A 139 2.22 -12.07 9.45
CA ASP A 139 1.27 -12.65 10.40
C ASP A 139 -0.16 -12.12 10.17
N HIS A 140 -0.85 -12.65 9.15
CA HIS A 140 -2.23 -12.31 8.82
C HIS A 140 -2.44 -10.82 8.52
N SER A 141 -1.45 -10.16 7.96
CA SER A 141 -1.58 -8.76 7.55
C SER A 141 -2.20 -8.64 6.15
N SER A 142 -2.84 -7.51 5.90
CA SER A 142 -3.44 -7.24 4.60
C SER A 142 -3.13 -5.84 4.06
N LEU A 143 -2.98 -5.76 2.74
CA LEU A 143 -3.06 -4.53 1.97
C LEU A 143 -4.25 -4.60 1.02
N ASP A 144 -5.06 -3.56 1.03
CA ASP A 144 -6.21 -3.39 0.17
C ASP A 144 -6.05 -2.07 -0.60
N GLY A 145 -5.50 -2.16 -1.83
CA GLY A 145 -5.11 -0.99 -2.61
C GLY A 145 -4.14 -1.32 -3.75
N ALA A 146 -3.76 -0.30 -4.53
CA ALA A 146 -2.71 -0.37 -5.55
C ALA A 146 -1.37 0.16 -5.02
N ILE A 147 -0.26 -0.26 -5.62
CA ILE A 147 1.08 0.29 -5.33
C ILE A 147 1.62 0.98 -6.57
N LYS A 148 1.85 2.29 -6.49
CA LYS A 148 2.32 3.14 -7.58
C LYS A 148 3.74 3.63 -7.28
N GLY A 149 4.75 2.84 -7.66
CA GLY A 149 6.16 3.18 -7.41
C GLY A 149 7.09 3.06 -8.61
N GLY A 150 6.60 2.94 -9.84
CA GLY A 150 7.33 2.35 -10.97
C GLY A 150 8.64 2.99 -11.45
N SER A 151 9.09 4.10 -10.90
CA SER A 151 10.43 4.66 -11.14
C SER A 151 11.34 4.66 -9.90
N ARG A 152 10.82 4.26 -8.74
CA ARG A 152 11.48 4.27 -7.44
C ARG A 152 11.71 2.84 -6.94
N ASP A 153 12.73 2.66 -6.10
CA ASP A 153 12.92 1.38 -5.43
C ASP A 153 11.73 1.12 -4.48
N THR A 154 10.87 0.19 -4.88
CA THR A 154 9.57 -0.08 -4.26
C THR A 154 9.42 -1.59 -4.12
N GLN A 155 9.62 -2.07 -2.89
CA GLN A 155 9.68 -3.49 -2.58
C GLN A 155 8.51 -3.88 -1.70
N LEU A 156 7.88 -5.02 -2.01
CA LEU A 156 6.83 -5.63 -1.20
C LEU A 156 7.26 -7.04 -0.81
N SER A 157 7.05 -7.38 0.47
CA SER A 157 7.15 -8.74 0.99
C SER A 157 5.85 -9.17 1.65
N LEU A 158 5.41 -10.40 1.37
CA LEU A 158 4.29 -11.06 2.02
C LEU A 158 4.76 -12.39 2.58
N ASP A 159 4.43 -12.66 3.84
CA ASP A 159 4.51 -14.02 4.38
C ASP A 159 3.33 -14.88 3.92
N ASP A 160 3.36 -16.16 4.29
CA ASP A 160 2.40 -17.19 3.86
C ASP A 160 0.97 -17.02 4.41
N SER A 161 0.81 -16.13 5.40
CA SER A 161 -0.48 -15.83 6.02
C SER A 161 -1.09 -14.51 5.53
N SER A 162 -0.34 -13.72 4.77
CA SER A 162 -0.71 -12.35 4.41
C SER A 162 -1.31 -12.24 3.01
N VAL A 163 -2.12 -11.18 2.81
CA VAL A 163 -2.88 -10.98 1.58
C VAL A 163 -2.71 -9.56 1.05
N TRP A 164 -2.45 -9.42 -0.25
CA TRP A 164 -2.61 -8.16 -0.96
C TRP A 164 -3.76 -8.25 -1.96
N THR A 165 -4.84 -7.51 -1.70
CA THR A 165 -5.90 -7.27 -2.67
C THR A 165 -5.49 -6.11 -3.57
N LEU A 166 -5.05 -6.44 -4.78
CA LEU A 166 -4.60 -5.51 -5.80
C LEU A 166 -5.81 -4.90 -6.51
N ARG A 167 -6.07 -3.62 -6.22
CA ARG A 167 -7.29 -2.92 -6.65
C ARG A 167 -7.12 -1.99 -7.84
N GLY A 168 -5.89 -1.75 -8.27
CA GLY A 168 -5.54 -1.04 -9.49
C GLY A 168 -4.16 -1.43 -9.99
N ASP A 169 -3.81 -1.02 -11.20
CA ASP A 169 -2.50 -1.31 -11.78
C ASP A 169 -1.37 -0.97 -10.82
N SER A 170 -0.42 -1.87 -10.63
CA SER A 170 0.62 -1.73 -9.62
C SER A 170 2.00 -1.94 -10.20
N GLN A 171 2.98 -1.20 -9.67
CA GLN A 171 4.35 -1.18 -10.13
C GLN A 171 5.31 -1.28 -8.94
N LEU A 172 6.17 -2.30 -8.96
CA LEU A 172 7.16 -2.62 -7.94
C LEU A 172 8.52 -2.87 -8.60
N THR A 173 9.61 -2.69 -7.85
CA THR A 173 10.95 -3.14 -8.27
C THR A 173 11.20 -4.59 -7.88
N ARG A 174 10.67 -5.04 -6.73
CA ARG A 174 10.80 -6.42 -6.27
C ARG A 174 9.53 -6.86 -5.55
N LEU A 175 9.18 -8.13 -5.73
CA LEU A 175 8.10 -8.79 -4.99
C LEU A 175 8.62 -10.11 -4.39
N ALA A 176 8.63 -10.20 -3.07
CA ALA A 176 8.81 -11.46 -2.36
C ALA A 176 7.45 -11.93 -1.86
N ASN A 177 6.85 -12.92 -2.49
CA ASN A 177 5.49 -13.36 -2.17
C ASN A 177 5.50 -14.83 -1.73
N ASN A 178 5.14 -15.08 -0.48
CA ASN A 178 4.78 -16.42 0.01
C ASN A 178 3.29 -16.53 0.34
N GLY A 179 2.55 -15.42 0.28
CA GLY A 179 1.12 -15.34 0.60
C GLY A 179 0.26 -15.27 -0.65
N VAL A 180 -0.80 -14.46 -0.58
CA VAL A 180 -1.78 -14.31 -1.67
C VAL A 180 -1.76 -12.90 -2.24
N VAL A 181 -1.62 -12.80 -3.56
CA VAL A 181 -1.93 -11.59 -4.32
C VAL A 181 -3.24 -11.82 -5.08
N GLU A 182 -4.30 -11.14 -4.63
CA GLU A 182 -5.63 -11.22 -5.25
C GLU A 182 -5.89 -9.99 -6.11
N PHE A 183 -6.01 -10.18 -7.41
CA PHE A 183 -6.50 -9.14 -8.30
C PHE A 183 -7.99 -8.98 -8.05
N ALA A 184 -8.40 -7.81 -7.55
CA ALA A 184 -9.79 -7.54 -7.21
C ALA A 184 -10.72 -7.80 -8.41
N ASP A 185 -11.93 -8.28 -8.15
CA ASP A 185 -12.91 -8.53 -9.21
C ASP A 185 -13.13 -7.26 -10.05
N PRO A 186 -12.96 -7.29 -11.39
CA PRO A 186 -13.26 -6.13 -12.24
C PRO A 186 -14.75 -5.72 -12.17
N GLY A 187 -15.64 -6.58 -11.70
CA GLY A 187 -17.08 -6.35 -11.77
C GLY A 187 -17.57 -6.32 -13.22
N LEU A 188 -18.85 -6.00 -13.41
CA LEU A 188 -19.53 -6.09 -14.73
C LEU A 188 -19.00 -5.11 -15.80
N ALA A 189 -18.22 -4.09 -15.40
CA ALA A 189 -17.72 -3.03 -16.27
C ALA A 189 -16.21 -2.78 -16.16
N GLY A 190 -15.50 -3.46 -15.25
CA GLY A 190 -14.17 -3.01 -14.86
C GLY A 190 -13.02 -3.51 -15.71
N ALA A 191 -11.95 -2.72 -15.64
CA ALA A 191 -10.69 -3.03 -16.26
C ALA A 191 -10.00 -4.16 -15.49
N PHE A 192 -9.46 -5.11 -16.26
CA PHE A 192 -8.42 -5.98 -15.76
C PHE A 192 -7.21 -5.16 -15.34
N LYS A 193 -6.50 -5.65 -14.33
CA LYS A 193 -5.40 -4.96 -13.67
C LYS A 193 -4.08 -5.59 -14.06
N GLN A 194 -3.04 -4.78 -14.04
CA GLN A 194 -1.68 -5.19 -14.31
C GLN A 194 -0.81 -5.00 -13.08
N LEU A 195 -0.14 -6.07 -12.65
CA LEU A 195 1.01 -6.00 -11.76
C LEU A 195 2.29 -6.06 -12.57
N GLN A 196 3.11 -5.02 -12.48
CA GLN A 196 4.43 -4.97 -13.07
C GLN A 196 5.50 -5.01 -11.97
N VAL A 197 6.35 -6.03 -12.00
CA VAL A 197 7.55 -6.15 -11.19
C VAL A 197 8.74 -5.95 -12.13
N SER A 198 9.44 -4.83 -12.03
CA SER A 198 10.53 -4.50 -12.97
C SER A 198 11.79 -5.33 -12.73
N GLY A 199 12.03 -5.78 -11.49
CA GLY A 199 13.09 -6.70 -11.10
C GLY A 199 12.53 -8.09 -10.76
N ASP A 200 13.05 -8.67 -9.68
CA ASP A 200 12.83 -10.08 -9.34
C ASP A 200 11.51 -10.31 -8.60
N LEU A 201 10.93 -11.49 -8.89
CA LEU A 201 9.81 -12.08 -8.18
C LEU A 201 10.31 -13.36 -7.50
N GLU A 202 10.15 -13.46 -6.19
CA GLU A 202 10.66 -14.55 -5.37
C GLU A 202 9.58 -15.12 -4.45
N GLY A 203 9.72 -16.39 -4.07
CA GLY A 203 8.85 -17.06 -3.08
C GLY A 203 7.85 -18.05 -3.69
N ASP A 204 7.06 -18.66 -2.80
CA ASP A 204 6.09 -19.70 -3.13
C ASP A 204 4.65 -19.13 -3.14
N GLY A 205 4.44 -18.04 -3.87
CA GLY A 205 3.22 -17.23 -3.79
C GLY A 205 2.04 -17.72 -4.62
N HIS A 206 0.83 -17.37 -4.18
CA HIS A 206 -0.41 -17.62 -4.91
C HIS A 206 -0.95 -16.34 -5.55
N TYR A 207 -1.32 -16.40 -6.83
CA TYR A 207 -1.93 -15.28 -7.57
C TYR A 207 -3.33 -15.65 -8.00
N ILE A 208 -4.30 -14.85 -7.60
CA ILE A 208 -5.70 -14.99 -8.00
C ILE A 208 -5.98 -13.94 -9.07
N MET A 209 -6.24 -14.39 -10.29
CA MET A 209 -6.36 -13.53 -11.46
C MET A 209 -7.69 -13.73 -12.18
N ASN A 210 -8.24 -12.66 -12.73
CA ASN A 210 -9.51 -12.64 -13.44
C ASN A 210 -9.28 -12.64 -14.96
N THR A 211 -10.20 -13.27 -15.70
CA THR A 211 -10.19 -13.34 -17.17
C THR A 211 -11.60 -13.20 -17.75
N ASP A 212 -11.69 -12.61 -18.95
CA ASP A 212 -12.83 -12.72 -19.87
C ASP A 212 -12.33 -13.45 -21.12
N LEU A 213 -12.54 -14.76 -21.15
CA LEU A 213 -12.04 -15.63 -22.22
C LEU A 213 -12.69 -15.32 -23.58
N GLY A 214 -13.95 -14.90 -23.59
CA GLY A 214 -14.68 -14.53 -24.80
C GLY A 214 -14.15 -13.26 -25.46
N ARG A 215 -13.66 -12.30 -24.66
CA ARG A 215 -13.01 -11.07 -25.15
C ARG A 215 -11.48 -11.15 -25.21
N GLN A 216 -10.90 -12.26 -24.76
CA GLN A 216 -9.44 -12.45 -24.66
C GLN A 216 -8.78 -11.35 -23.81
N GLN A 217 -9.44 -10.98 -22.71
CA GLN A 217 -8.95 -10.00 -21.74
C GLN A 217 -8.71 -10.69 -20.40
N GLY A 218 -7.81 -10.12 -19.60
CA GLY A 218 -7.44 -10.72 -18.32
C GLY A 218 -6.46 -9.85 -17.57
N ASP A 219 -6.38 -10.10 -16.27
CA ASP A 219 -5.35 -9.54 -15.42
C ASP A 219 -3.97 -9.97 -15.91
N ARG A 220 -2.93 -9.20 -15.59
CA ARG A 220 -1.56 -9.45 -16.04
C ARG A 220 -0.57 -9.36 -14.90
N LEU A 221 0.34 -10.32 -14.84
CA LEU A 221 1.57 -10.27 -14.07
C LEU A 221 2.74 -10.18 -15.04
N ILE A 222 3.50 -9.09 -14.97
CA ILE A 222 4.64 -8.81 -15.83
C ILE A 222 5.88 -8.74 -14.95
N VAL A 223 6.85 -9.62 -15.19
CA VAL A 223 8.12 -9.65 -14.45
C VAL A 223 9.26 -9.34 -15.42
N GLY A 224 10.07 -8.33 -15.07
CA GLY A 224 11.24 -7.91 -15.84
C GLY A 224 12.54 -8.61 -15.44
N GLY A 225 12.62 -9.12 -14.19
CA GLY A 225 13.75 -9.86 -13.65
C GLY A 225 13.54 -11.38 -13.63
N GLN A 226 14.17 -12.05 -12.68
CA GLN A 226 14.03 -13.49 -12.48
C GLN A 226 12.78 -13.82 -11.68
N VAL A 227 12.19 -14.97 -11.98
CA VAL A 227 11.13 -15.59 -11.17
C VAL A 227 11.73 -16.82 -10.49
N THR A 228 11.66 -16.87 -9.17
CA THR A 228 12.19 -17.99 -8.36
C THR A 228 11.14 -18.48 -7.35
N GLY A 229 11.24 -19.76 -6.95
CA GLY A 229 10.23 -20.42 -6.12
C GLY A 229 9.10 -21.06 -6.92
N ASN A 230 8.12 -21.63 -6.23
CA ASN A 230 6.96 -22.31 -6.78
C ASN A 230 5.72 -21.41 -6.70
N ASN A 231 5.37 -20.78 -7.82
CA ASN A 231 4.25 -19.84 -7.87
C ASN A 231 3.03 -20.49 -8.52
N ASP A 232 1.86 -20.33 -7.89
CA ASP A 232 0.59 -20.85 -8.39
C ASP A 232 -0.31 -19.72 -8.89
N ILE A 233 -1.01 -19.96 -10.01
CA ILE A 233 -2.00 -19.02 -10.55
C ILE A 233 -3.37 -19.70 -10.55
N LEU A 234 -4.30 -19.13 -9.78
CA LEU A 234 -5.72 -19.44 -9.85
C LEU A 234 -6.39 -18.46 -10.81
N VAL A 235 -7.02 -18.99 -11.85
CA VAL A 235 -7.73 -18.19 -12.85
C VAL A 235 -9.24 -18.25 -12.61
N ARG A 236 -9.86 -17.09 -12.41
CA ARG A 236 -11.31 -16.90 -12.38
C ARG A 236 -11.80 -16.48 -13.77
N ASN A 237 -12.79 -17.19 -14.33
CA ASN A 237 -13.54 -16.67 -15.46
C ASN A 237 -14.59 -15.68 -14.92
N SER A 238 -14.27 -14.39 -14.98
CA SER A 238 -15.14 -13.29 -14.51
C SER A 238 -15.94 -12.66 -15.66
N GLY A 239 -15.83 -13.21 -16.87
CA GLY A 239 -16.41 -12.66 -18.09
C GLY A 239 -17.23 -13.66 -18.91
N SER A 240 -17.17 -13.53 -20.23
CA SER A 240 -17.96 -14.33 -21.17
C SER A 240 -17.22 -15.58 -21.65
N GLU A 241 -17.96 -16.63 -21.99
CA GLU A 241 -17.39 -17.83 -22.60
C GLU A 241 -17.00 -17.59 -24.08
N PRO A 242 -15.93 -18.23 -24.59
CA PRO A 242 -15.56 -18.15 -25.99
C PRO A 242 -16.68 -18.66 -26.91
N GLY A 243 -17.00 -17.88 -27.95
CA GLY A 243 -17.89 -18.33 -29.01
C GLY A 243 -17.26 -19.46 -29.85
N PRO A 244 -18.07 -20.27 -30.55
CA PRO A 244 -17.56 -21.35 -31.40
C PRO A 244 -16.61 -20.78 -32.46
N ARG A 245 -15.44 -21.42 -32.62
CA ARG A 245 -14.49 -21.11 -33.69
C ARG A 245 -15.19 -21.21 -35.05
N ALA A 246 -15.28 -20.09 -35.77
CA ALA A 246 -15.65 -20.12 -37.18
C ALA A 246 -14.57 -20.93 -37.92
N ARG A 247 -14.96 -22.09 -38.46
CA ARG A 247 -14.09 -22.87 -39.34
C ARG A 247 -14.01 -22.13 -40.67
N ALA A 248 -12.82 -21.68 -41.04
CA ALA A 248 -12.51 -21.19 -42.39
C ALA A 248 -12.34 -22.37 -43.35
#